data_AF-A0A920DHU7-F1
#
_entry.id   AF-A0A920DHU7-F1
#
_cell.length_a   1.000
_cell.length_b   1.000
_cell.length_c   1.000
_cell.angle_alpha   90.00
_cell.angle_beta   90.00
_cell.angle_gamma   90.00
#
_symmetry.space_group_name_H-M   'P 1'
#
loop_
_entity.id
_entity.type
_entity.pdbx_description
1 polymer ?
#
loop_
_entity_poly.entity_id
_entity_poly.type
_entity_poly.pdbx_seq_one_letter_code
_entity_poly.pdbx_strand_id
1 'polypeptide(L)' 'MRSFLFLFCGIFIGLYLSWPGIFISKNWKCFNDIVGKIAEDKISFKAILEISPSYFVKSKNKNMSSKIRIIADACFR' A
#
# COMPACT_ATOMS: atom_id res chain seq x y z
N MET A 1 -28.39 -2.10 19.13
CA MET A 1 -27.85 -1.03 18.27
C MET A 1 -26.53 -0.45 18.78
N ARG A 2 -26.42 -0.09 20.08
CA ARG A 2 -25.20 0.48 20.69
C ARG A 2 -23.92 -0.34 20.50
N SER A 3 -23.99 -1.68 20.57
CA SER A 3 -22.81 -2.55 20.39
C SER A 3 -22.22 -2.54 18.98
N PHE A 4 -23.07 -2.38 17.95
CA PHE A 4 -22.60 -2.31 16.56
C PHE A 4 -21.79 -1.05 16.31
N LEU A 5 -22.21 0.09 16.88
CA LEU A 5 -21.47 1.34 16.77
C LEU A 5 -20.05 1.23 17.34
N PHE A 6 -19.89 0.58 18.50
CA PHE A 6 -18.56 0.37 19.08
C PHE A 6 -17.67 -0.54 18.24
N LEU A 7 -18.23 -1.59 17.62
CA LEU A 7 -17.49 -2.46 16.70
C LEU A 7 -17.01 -1.69 15.46
N PHE A 8 -17.89 -0.90 14.84
CA PHE A 8 -17.50 -0.08 13.69
C PHE A 8 -16.45 0.96 14.06
N CYS A 9 -16.66 1.72 15.15
CA CYS A 9 -15.67 2.70 15.62
C CYS A 9 -14.31 2.06 15.90
N GLY A 10 -14.28 0.90 16.55
CA GLY A 10 -13.04 0.16 16.82
C GLY A 10 -12.29 -0.23 15.53
N ILE A 11 -13.01 -0.71 14.51
CA ILE A 11 -12.42 -1.08 13.21
C ILE A 11 -11.82 0.15 12.52
N PHE A 12 -12.55 1.27 12.47
CA PHE A 12 -12.05 2.49 11.83
C PHE A 12 -10.85 3.09 12.56
N ILE A 13 -10.85 3.09 13.90
CA ILE A 13 -9.72 3.55 14.70
C ILE A 13 -8.50 2.64 14.49
N GLY A 14 -8.69 1.32 14.46
CA GLY A 14 -7.61 0.37 14.19
C GLY A 14 -7.00 0.51 12.80
N LEU A 15 -7.84 0.74 11.77
CA LEU A 15 -7.40 1.02 10.41
C LEU A 15 -6.64 2.34 10.31
N TYR A 16 -7.14 3.39 10.99
CA TYR A 16 -6.47 4.70 11.02
C TYR A 16 -5.10 4.62 11.71
N LEU A 17 -4.98 3.89 12.81
CA LEU A 17 -3.70 3.71 13.51
C LEU A 17 -2.70 2.86 12.72
N SER A 18 -3.18 1.82 12.02
CA SER A 18 -2.30 0.99 11.18
C SER A 18 -1.89 1.71 9.90
N TRP A 19 -2.76 2.59 9.39
CA TRP A 19 -2.62 3.21 8.09
C TRP A 19 -3.19 4.64 8.03
N PRO A 20 -2.54 5.59 8.71
CA PRO A 20 -3.00 6.97 8.71
C PRO A 20 -2.93 7.58 7.30
N GLY A 21 -1.99 7.10 6.48
CA GLY A 21 -1.79 7.56 5.10
C GLY A 21 -2.94 7.24 4.16
N ILE A 22 -3.89 6.35 4.52
CA ILE A 22 -5.02 6.01 3.65
C ILE A 22 -5.97 7.20 3.42
N PHE A 23 -5.95 8.17 4.34
CA PHE A 23 -6.69 9.43 4.23
C PHE A 23 -5.90 10.54 3.50
N ILE A 24 -4.63 10.29 3.13
CA ILE A 24 -3.75 11.26 2.50
C ILE A 24 -3.68 11.01 0.99
N SER A 25 -4.13 11.97 0.19
CA SER A 25 -4.13 11.88 -1.28
C SER A 25 -2.75 11.69 -1.90
N LYS A 26 -1.69 12.22 -1.27
CA LYS A 26 -0.30 12.03 -1.68
C LYS A 26 0.12 10.56 -1.62
N ASN A 27 -0.36 9.81 -0.63
CA ASN A 27 -0.03 8.41 -0.42
C ASN A 27 -0.79 7.51 -1.40
N TRP A 28 -2.02 7.89 -1.76
CA TRP A 28 -2.74 7.30 -2.89
C TRP A 28 -2.03 7.52 -4.23
N LYS A 29 -1.42 8.69 -4.43
CA LYS A 29 -0.58 8.95 -5.62
C LYS A 29 0.64 8.03 -5.66
N CYS A 30 1.31 7.80 -4.51
CA CYS A 30 2.39 6.80 -4.38
C CYS A 30 1.91 5.41 -4.79
N PHE A 31 0.78 4.97 -4.24
CA PHE A 31 0.26 3.62 -4.51
C PHE A 31 -0.16 3.44 -5.97
N ASN A 32 -0.94 4.38 -6.52
CA ASN A 32 -1.46 4.28 -7.89
C ASN A 32 -0.35 4.40 -8.95
N ASP A 33 0.68 5.22 -8.71
CA ASP A 33 1.82 5.31 -9.62
C ASP A 33 2.58 3.98 -9.70
N ILE A 34 2.75 3.29 -8.56
CA ILE A 34 3.43 2.00 -8.52
C ILE A 34 2.54 0.88 -9.08
N VAL A 35 1.24 0.84 -8.73
CA VAL A 35 0.31 -0.20 -9.22
C VAL A 35 0.04 -0.06 -10.72
N GLY A 36 -0.14 1.15 -11.23
CA GLY A 36 -0.30 1.42 -12.66
C GLY A 36 0.92 0.95 -13.47
N LYS A 37 2.13 1.19 -12.96
CA LYS A 37 3.38 0.73 -13.57
C LYS A 37 3.55 -0.80 -13.54
N ILE A 38 2.94 -1.51 -12.58
CA ILE A 38 2.93 -2.98 -12.57
C ILE A 38 1.92 -3.54 -13.59
N ALA A 39 0.76 -2.89 -13.74
CA ALA A 39 -0.30 -3.34 -14.64
C ALA A 39 0.04 -3.18 -16.13
N GLU A 40 0.86 -2.19 -16.48
CA GLU A 40 1.26 -1.94 -17.87
C GLU A 40 2.36 -2.88 -18.40
N ASP A 41 2.88 -3.82 -17.59
CA ASP A 41 3.95 -4.78 -17.96
C ASP A 41 5.25 -4.12 -18.53
N LYS A 42 5.35 -2.78 -18.51
CA LYS A 42 6.54 -2.01 -18.88
C LYS A 42 7.47 -1.90 -17.69
N ILE A 43 8.13 -3.01 -17.44
CA ILE A 43 9.31 -3.11 -16.58
C ILE A 43 10.42 -2.21 -17.15
N SER A 44 10.40 -0.93 -16.78
CA SER A 44 11.63 -0.21 -16.49
C SER A 44 11.77 -0.17 -14.97
N PHE A 45 12.28 -1.27 -14.42
CA PHE A 45 12.70 -1.44 -13.02
C PHE A 45 13.45 -0.22 -12.45
N LYS A 46 14.07 0.56 -13.34
CA LYS A 46 14.87 1.75 -13.04
C LYS A 46 14.07 2.89 -12.40
N ALA A 47 12.80 3.09 -12.79
CA ALA A 47 11.96 4.15 -12.21
C ALA A 47 11.33 3.76 -10.86
N ILE A 48 11.24 2.45 -10.57
CA ILE A 48 10.71 1.92 -9.31
C ILE A 48 11.82 1.87 -8.23
N LEU A 49 13.08 1.71 -8.67
CA LEU A 49 14.28 1.73 -7.82
C LEU A 49 14.64 3.13 -7.28
N GLU A 50 14.14 4.21 -7.88
CA GLU A 50 14.35 5.58 -7.38
C GLU A 50 13.53 5.91 -6.13
N ILE A 51 12.50 5.12 -5.81
CA ILE A 51 11.52 5.43 -4.75
C ILE A 51 11.80 4.64 -3.46
N SER A 52 12.33 3.41 -3.53
CA SER A 52 13.03 2.72 -2.44
C SER A 52 13.46 1.29 -2.85
N PRO A 53 14.77 1.01 -2.98
CA PRO A 53 15.29 -0.26 -3.49
C PRO A 53 15.17 -1.45 -2.52
N SER A 54 14.93 -1.22 -1.22
CA SER A 54 14.95 -2.27 -0.20
C SER A 54 13.70 -3.16 -0.18
N TYR A 55 12.54 -2.66 -0.63
CA TYR A 55 11.28 -3.42 -0.59
C TYR A 55 11.16 -4.47 -1.70
N PHE A 56 11.87 -4.29 -2.82
CA PHE A 56 11.74 -5.19 -3.96
C PHE A 56 12.64 -6.43 -3.89
N VAL A 57 13.79 -6.36 -3.21
CA VAL A 57 14.72 -7.51 -3.04
C VAL A 57 14.02 -8.70 -2.34
N LYS A 58 12.99 -8.44 -1.53
CA LYS A 58 12.17 -9.45 -0.84
C LYS A 58 10.92 -9.91 -1.62
N SER A 59 10.61 -9.27 -2.75
CA SER A 59 9.35 -9.39 -3.52
C SER A 59 9.48 -10.21 -4.82
N LYS A 60 10.71 -10.43 -5.31
CA LYS A 60 10.99 -11.07 -6.61
C LYS A 60 10.32 -12.44 -6.82
N ASN A 61 10.03 -13.18 -5.75
CA ASN A 61 9.43 -14.53 -5.80
C ASN A 61 8.09 -14.63 -5.03
N LYS A 62 7.35 -13.52 -4.88
CA LYS A 62 6.06 -13.51 -4.15
C LYS A 62 4.88 -13.21 -5.07
N ASN A 63 3.74 -13.84 -4.75
CA ASN A 63 2.46 -13.65 -5.42
C ASN A 63 2.06 -12.16 -5.49
N MET A 64 1.35 -11.76 -6.55
CA MET A 64 0.89 -10.38 -6.80
C MET A 64 0.23 -9.74 -5.56
N SER A 65 -0.60 -10.49 -4.83
CA SER A 65 -1.23 -10.03 -3.57
C SER A 65 -0.20 -9.63 -2.50
N SER A 66 0.90 -10.37 -2.38
CA SER A 66 1.98 -10.03 -1.43
C SER A 66 2.74 -8.78 -1.87
N LYS A 67 2.90 -8.56 -3.17
CA LYS A 67 3.52 -7.33 -3.69
C LYS A 67 2.67 -6.11 -3.38
N ILE A 68 1.37 -6.20 -3.66
CA ILE A 68 0.40 -5.14 -3.33
C ILE A 68 0.43 -4.83 -1.84
N ARG A 69 0.44 -5.84 -0.96
CA ARG A 69 0.52 -5.64 0.49
C ARG A 69 1.79 -4.89 0.92
N ILE A 70 2.94 -5.20 0.33
CA ILE A 70 4.22 -4.52 0.66
C ILE A 70 4.19 -3.06 0.17
N ILE A 71 3.74 -2.82 -1.07
CA ILE A 71 3.66 -1.48 -1.66
C ILE A 71 2.70 -0.63 -0.88
N ALA A 72 1.55 -1.20 -0.54
CA ALA A 72 0.58 -0.53 0.27
C ALA A 72 1.26 -0.16 1.62
N ASP A 73 1.82 -1.13 2.35
CA ASP A 73 2.42 -0.86 3.68
C ASP A 73 3.45 0.27 3.55
N ALA A 74 4.28 0.27 2.51
CA ALA A 74 5.25 1.35 2.25
C ALA A 74 4.64 2.72 1.88
N CYS A 75 3.50 2.77 1.20
CA CYS A 75 2.89 4.03 0.76
C CYS A 75 1.94 4.64 1.81
N PHE A 76 1.19 3.86 2.59
CA PHE A 76 0.21 4.43 3.52
C PHE A 76 0.60 4.36 5.01
N ARG A 77 1.69 3.65 5.37
CA ARG A 77 2.20 3.57 6.74
C ARG A 77 3.27 4.62 6.97
#